data_AF-A0A820KBA1-F1
#
_entry.id   AF-A0A820KBA1-F1
#
_cell.length_a   1.000
_cell.length_b   1.000
_cell.length_c   1.000
_cell.angle_alpha   90.00
_cell.angle_beta   90.00
_cell.angle_gamma   90.00
#
_symmetry.space_group_name_H-M   'P 1'
#
loop_
_entity.id
_entity.type
_entity.pdbx_description
1 polymer ?
#
loop_
_entity_poly.entity_id
_entity_poly.type
_entity_poly.pdbx_seq_one_letter_code
_entity_poly.pdbx_strand_id
1 'polypeptide(L)'
;SRFCADVTQLVESGNVHRHSDTCYKYCKDMAKKICRLIMPRKLISVSTIDPETGHISMRRSHPWINNFNEYIIAACRSNMDIKFIWTGSDA
;
A
#
# COMPACT_ATOMS: atom_id res chain seq x y z
N SER A 1 -5.45 10.00 -21.57
CA SER A 1 -5.29 8.97 -22.64
C SER A 1 -6.06 7.72 -22.26
N ARG A 2 -6.27 6.76 -23.19
CA ARG A 2 -6.88 5.46 -22.87
C ARG A 2 -6.11 4.70 -21.78
N PHE A 3 -4.79 4.84 -21.78
CA PHE A 3 -3.91 4.28 -20.76
C PHE A 3 -4.19 4.85 -19.36
N CYS A 4 -4.27 6.18 -19.20
CA CYS A 4 -4.57 6.78 -17.90
C CYS A 4 -5.93 6.31 -17.35
N ALA A 5 -6.96 6.23 -18.21
CA ALA A 5 -8.28 5.76 -17.80
C ALA A 5 -8.24 4.30 -17.31
N ASP A 6 -7.50 3.43 -18.01
CA ASP A 6 -7.32 2.03 -17.61
C ASP A 6 -6.57 1.92 -16.27
N VAL A 7 -5.48 2.66 -16.11
CA VAL A 7 -4.72 2.71 -14.85
C VAL A 7 -5.59 3.22 -13.69
N THR A 8 -6.39 4.28 -13.89
CA THR A 8 -7.33 4.77 -12.87
C THR A 8 -8.31 3.68 -12.46
N GLN A 9 -8.93 2.99 -13.42
CA GLN A 9 -9.87 1.91 -13.15
C GLN A 9 -9.21 0.76 -12.36
N LEU A 10 -8.00 0.37 -12.73
CA LEU A 10 -7.23 -0.65 -12.03
C LEU A 10 -6.89 -0.24 -10.58
N VAL A 11 -6.53 1.02 -10.38
CA VAL A 11 -6.19 1.53 -9.04
C VAL A 11 -7.41 1.53 -8.14
N GLU A 12 -8.53 2.04 -8.62
CA GLU A 12 -9.79 2.14 -7.86
C GLU A 12 -10.37 0.77 -7.50
N SER A 13 -10.25 -0.21 -8.41
CA SER A 13 -10.73 -1.56 -8.19
C SER A 13 -9.80 -2.39 -7.31
N GLY A 14 -8.49 -2.35 -7.57
CA GLY A 14 -7.52 -3.30 -7.00
C GLY A 14 -6.53 -2.76 -5.98
N ASN A 15 -6.25 -1.45 -5.96
CA ASN A 15 -5.22 -0.85 -5.09
C ASN A 15 -5.76 0.07 -3.99
N VAL A 16 -7.07 0.35 -3.98
CA VAL A 16 -7.73 1.02 -2.85
C VAL A 16 -8.03 0.01 -1.75
N HIS A 17 -7.50 0.25 -0.56
CA HIS A 17 -7.78 -0.58 0.60
C HIS A 17 -9.23 -0.41 1.06
N ARG A 18 -9.92 -1.54 1.21
CA ARG A 18 -11.22 -1.65 1.85
C ARG A 18 -11.08 -2.60 3.03
N HIS A 19 -11.56 -2.18 4.19
CA HIS A 19 -11.49 -3.03 5.37
C HIS A 19 -12.32 -4.31 5.15
N SER A 20 -11.77 -5.41 5.65
CA SER A 20 -12.41 -6.72 5.74
C SER A 20 -12.06 -7.33 7.09
N ASP A 21 -12.67 -8.46 7.44
CA ASP A 21 -12.41 -9.15 8.71
C ASP A 21 -10.92 -9.48 8.89
N THR A 22 -10.21 -9.74 7.78
CA THR A 22 -8.77 -10.01 7.80
C THR A 22 -7.93 -8.82 8.30
N CYS A 23 -8.45 -7.59 8.20
CA CYS A 23 -7.76 -6.38 8.65
C CYS A 23 -7.59 -6.36 10.16
N TYR A 24 -8.51 -6.99 10.89
CA TYR A 24 -8.57 -7.01 12.34
C TYR A 24 -8.27 -8.38 12.93
N LYS A 25 -7.75 -9.32 12.12
CA LYS A 25 -7.42 -10.69 12.54
C LYS A 25 -6.59 -10.74 13.84
N TYR A 26 -5.72 -9.75 14.05
CA TYR A 26 -4.82 -9.69 15.21
C TYR A 26 -5.25 -8.66 16.27
N CYS A 27 -6.42 -8.04 16.12
CA CYS A 27 -6.96 -7.14 17.13
C CYS A 27 -7.47 -7.97 18.32
N LYS A 28 -6.76 -7.88 19.45
CA LYS A 28 -7.20 -8.49 20.73
C LYS A 28 -8.39 -7.75 21.33
N ASP A 29 -8.42 -6.44 21.14
CA ASP A 29 -9.50 -5.56 21.58
C ASP A 29 -10.26 -5.04 20.36
N MET A 30 -11.49 -5.52 20.18
CA MET A 30 -12.36 -5.12 19.07
C MET A 30 -12.97 -3.73 19.26
N ALA A 31 -12.81 -3.10 20.43
CA ALA A 31 -13.13 -1.70 20.63
C ALA A 31 -12.02 -0.78 20.06
N LYS A 32 -10.78 -1.29 19.92
CA LYS A 32 -9.63 -0.58 19.33
C LYS A 32 -9.15 -1.29 18.07
N LYS A 33 -10.00 -1.29 17.05
CA LYS A 33 -9.69 -1.88 15.74
C LYS A 33 -8.54 -1.13 15.05
N ILE A 34 -7.36 -1.72 15.07
CA ILE A 34 -6.19 -1.24 14.33
C ILE A 34 -6.05 -2.11 13.08
N CYS A 35 -6.08 -1.50 11.90
CA CYS A 35 -5.88 -2.24 10.66
C CYS A 35 -4.44 -2.78 10.61
N ARG A 36 -4.29 -4.11 10.46
CA ARG A 36 -2.97 -4.75 10.34
C ARG A 36 -2.16 -4.30 9.12
N LEU A 37 -2.83 -3.74 8.11
CA LEU A 37 -2.22 -3.17 6.91
C LEU A 37 -1.85 -1.68 7.07
N ILE A 38 -2.02 -1.14 8.29
CA ILE A 38 -1.64 0.22 8.71
C ILE A 38 -2.37 1.27 7.87
N MET A 39 -3.70 1.13 7.81
CA MET A 39 -4.61 2.06 7.14
C MET A 39 -5.47 2.79 8.18
N PRO A 40 -5.74 4.10 8.00
CA PRO A 40 -5.23 4.99 6.94
C PRO A 40 -3.73 5.29 7.11
N ARG A 41 -3.00 5.41 6.01
CA ARG A 41 -1.58 5.79 6.03
C ARG A 41 -1.42 7.32 6.14
N LYS A 42 -0.35 7.75 6.81
CA LYS A 42 0.04 9.17 6.88
C LYS A 42 0.28 9.74 5.46
N LEU A 43 -0.24 10.91 5.17
CA LEU A 43 0.07 11.63 3.93
C LEU A 43 1.48 12.24 4.01
N ILE A 44 2.19 12.21 2.89
CA ILE A 44 3.57 12.68 2.79
C ILE A 44 3.65 13.49 1.50
N SER A 45 4.02 14.78 1.59
CA SER A 45 4.02 15.68 0.44
C SER A 45 5.20 15.49 -0.50
N VAL A 46 6.35 15.03 0.01
CA VAL A 46 7.60 14.86 -0.75
C VAL A 46 8.29 13.57 -0.32
N SER A 47 8.92 12.88 -1.26
CA SER A 47 9.72 11.70 -0.91
C SER A 47 11.03 12.12 -0.26
N THR A 48 11.35 11.54 0.90
CA THR A 48 12.57 11.86 1.66
C THR A 48 13.26 10.59 2.13
N ILE A 49 14.56 10.68 2.34
CA ILE A 49 15.37 9.65 2.99
C ILE A 49 15.93 10.27 4.25
N ASP A 50 15.68 9.64 5.39
CA ASP A 50 16.31 10.03 6.64
C ASP A 50 17.79 9.59 6.61
N PRO A 51 18.76 10.53 6.69
CA PRO A 51 20.17 10.21 6.58
C PRO A 51 20.73 9.42 7.76
N GLU A 52 20.08 9.47 8.93
CA GLU A 52 20.54 8.76 10.13
C GLU A 52 20.04 7.32 10.15
N THR A 53 18.77 7.12 9.83
CA THR A 53 18.12 5.79 9.89
C THR A 53 18.09 5.06 8.56
N GLY A 54 18.32 5.77 7.44
CA GLY A 54 18.11 5.26 6.09
C GLY A 54 16.63 5.09 5.73
N HIS A 55 15.69 5.56 6.56
CA HIS A 55 14.27 5.34 6.33
C HIS A 55 13.76 6.14 5.13
N ILE A 56 13.19 5.42 4.15
CA ILE A 56 12.65 6.01 2.93
C ILE A 56 11.16 6.28 3.12
N SER A 57 10.80 7.56 3.12
CA SER A 57 9.42 8.03 3.12
C SER A 57 9.02 8.42 1.71
N MET A 58 8.10 7.69 1.09
CA MET A 58 7.61 8.03 -0.25
C MET A 58 6.44 9.02 -0.18
N ARG A 59 6.41 9.97 -1.12
CA ARG A 59 5.27 10.86 -1.33
C ARG A 59 3.98 10.06 -1.46
N ARG A 60 2.94 10.47 -0.74
CA ARG A 60 1.63 9.84 -0.69
C ARG A 60 0.54 10.91 -0.70
N SER A 61 -0.27 10.91 -1.74
CA SER A 61 -1.39 11.85 -1.94
C SER A 61 -2.74 11.33 -1.43
N HIS A 62 -2.86 10.02 -1.17
CA HIS A 62 -4.09 9.41 -0.69
C HIS A 62 -3.82 8.37 0.41
N PRO A 63 -4.54 8.38 1.54
CA PRO A 63 -4.20 7.56 2.69
C PRO A 63 -4.59 6.08 2.55
N TRP A 64 -5.47 5.75 1.61
CA TRP A 64 -6.01 4.39 1.40
C TRP A 64 -5.47 3.68 0.15
N ILE A 65 -4.67 4.37 -0.68
CA ILE A 65 -4.15 3.80 -1.92
C ILE A 65 -2.77 3.21 -1.64
N ASN A 66 -2.53 2.00 -2.14
CA ASN A 66 -1.19 1.43 -2.18
C ASN A 66 -0.32 2.17 -3.19
N ASN A 67 0.97 2.32 -2.87
CA ASN A 67 1.92 2.85 -3.86
C ASN A 67 1.89 1.93 -5.09
N PHE A 68 1.81 2.54 -6.26
CA PHE A 68 1.80 1.81 -7.51
C PHE A 68 2.64 2.53 -8.57
N ASN A 69 3.10 1.76 -9.54
CA ASN A 69 3.70 2.19 -10.78
C ASN A 69 2.70 1.88 -11.90
N GLU A 70 2.45 2.85 -12.77
CA GLU A 70 1.43 2.78 -13.82
C GLU A 70 1.67 1.65 -14.84
N TYR A 71 2.92 1.32 -15.12
CA TYR A 71 3.26 0.26 -16.07
C TYR A 71 3.11 -1.13 -15.46
N ILE A 72 3.57 -1.31 -14.21
CA ILE A 72 3.48 -2.60 -13.53
C ILE A 72 2.01 -2.94 -13.24
N ILE A 73 1.20 -1.98 -12.79
CA ILE A 73 -0.23 -2.25 -12.53
C ILE A 73 -0.97 -2.58 -13.84
N ALA A 74 -0.63 -1.91 -14.95
CA ALA A 74 -1.22 -2.20 -16.25
C ALA A 74 -0.83 -3.60 -16.76
N ALA A 75 0.41 -4.04 -16.51
CA ALA A 75 0.88 -5.36 -16.91
C ALA A 75 0.31 -6.48 -16.03
N CYS A 76 0.37 -6.32 -14.69
CA CYS A 76 -0.03 -7.36 -13.74
C CYS A 76 -1.54 -7.39 -13.47
N ARG A 77 -2.24 -6.26 -13.69
CA ARG A 77 -3.69 -6.10 -13.46
C ARG A 77 -4.12 -6.48 -12.04
N SER A 78 -3.23 -6.32 -11.05
CA SER A 78 -3.42 -6.76 -9.66
C SER A 78 -2.99 -5.69 -8.65
N ASN A 79 -3.32 -5.90 -7.37
CA ASN A 79 -2.80 -5.09 -6.27
C ASN A 79 -1.27 -5.10 -6.27
N MET A 80 -0.65 -3.96 -5.93
CA MET A 80 0.80 -3.79 -5.92
C MET A 80 1.40 -3.58 -4.52
N ASP A 81 0.79 -4.13 -3.47
CA ASP A 81 1.40 -4.21 -2.14
C ASP A 81 2.59 -5.19 -2.13
N ILE A 82 3.71 -4.76 -2.69
CA ILE A 82 4.95 -5.52 -2.74
C ILE A 82 5.68 -5.35 -1.41
N LYS A 83 6.06 -6.46 -0.79
CA LYS A 83 6.93 -6.50 0.39
C LYS A 83 8.17 -7.28 0.04
N PHE A 84 9.32 -6.73 0.44
CA PHE A 84 10.57 -7.46 0.33
C PHE A 84 10.56 -8.60 1.34
N ILE A 85 10.67 -9.83 0.85
CA ILE A 85 10.83 -11.03 1.68
C ILE A 85 12.30 -11.39 1.60
N TRP A 86 13.01 -11.31 2.72
CA TRP A 86 14.39 -11.77 2.81
C TRP A 86 14.44 -13.28 2.62
N THR A 87 15.38 -13.77 1.83
CA THR A 87 15.71 -15.20 1.78
C THR A 87 16.46 -15.55 3.07
N GLY A 88 15.73 -16.06 4.06
CA GLY A 88 16.29 -16.73 5.24
C GLY A 88 16.11 -18.24 5.14
N SER A 89 16.85 -19.00 5.94
CA SER A 89 16.79 -20.47 6.00
C SER A 89 15.42 -21.05 6.40
N ASP A 90 14.49 -20.20 6.84
CA ASP A 90 13.17 -20.58 7.37
C ASP A 90 12.02 -20.07 6.47
N ALA A 91 12.17 -20.21 5.15
CA ALA A 91 11.06 -20.04 4.19
C ALA A 91 10.25 -21.33 4.05
#